data_AF-A0A1Y1VDE2-F1
#
_entry.id   AF-A0A1Y1VDE2-F1
#
_cell.length_a   1.000
_cell.length_b   1.000
_cell.length_c   1.000
_cell.angle_alpha   90.00
_cell.angle_beta   90.00
_cell.angle_gamma   90.00
#
_symmetry.space_group_name_H-M   'P 1'
#
loop_
_entity.id
_entity.type
_entity.pdbx_description
1 polymer ?
#
loop_
_entity_poly.entity_id
_entity_poly.type
_entity_poly.pdbx_seq_one_letter_code
_entity_poly.pdbx_strand_id
1 'polypeptide(L)'
;MNNETLDSSIINWINTFELKNKVNSIEELYDGVIFNEILNDINPAWFKSQPVENESSENWVVIFNRLKKIYGIVSGFYAEELGQSIIEIESPNFNLIAKNKDTTEILKFAQLILVLAVQSEKNKEYISKITSLSQANQQWIMISIEEIMDKLSKVNETNETFNEPNESEVTIRLLKAERDELYEKKKDLTKKLESVQRENIRINEQKKILEDRIRDFEDQLEAVDKLGKTDSILKSEISSLKNQLGLSEDKCQEMELLNEQQQKTIDSLEKRIIEISQQAEEAGMLKDKMDEFDHMKIRLNASEEVVAKYKRKLEDNEVLLKQFKDLQKESREQSENLQALEEEHIKFNNLKQLAKDYKEKIINLEARNNDLSNKLQLVQRDILENEKKIQELEEQNANSIDLIQELQEKLSNVDLNTDDINLASQISDSKEIELKMKIAELEEQIKLSNNVSETQERIKNITDLKEKFENDYMKVYQENLKLKGELNQNINGDRN
;
A
#
# COMPACT_ATOMS: atom_id res chain seq x y z
N MET A 1 -2.76 -16.43 29.40
CA MET A 1 -2.32 -17.73 29.97
C MET A 1 -1.27 -18.24 29.02
N ASN A 2 0.01 -18.01 29.33
CA ASN A 2 1.09 -18.56 28.51
C ASN A 2 1.01 -20.07 28.69
N ASN A 3 0.81 -20.82 27.61
CA ASN A 3 0.95 -22.26 27.64
C ASN A 3 2.43 -22.55 27.87
N GLU A 4 2.83 -22.66 29.15
CA GLU A 4 4.15 -23.14 29.53
C GLU A 4 4.25 -24.58 29.01
N THR A 5 5.15 -24.80 28.06
CA THR A 5 5.51 -26.10 27.48
C THR A 5 6.85 -26.55 28.06
N LEU A 6 7.19 -27.83 27.85
CA LEU A 6 8.50 -28.38 28.22
C LEU A 6 9.66 -27.51 27.69
N ASP A 7 9.57 -27.03 26.46
CA ASP A 7 10.58 -26.19 25.80
C ASP A 7 10.82 -24.90 26.59
N SER A 8 9.74 -24.20 26.92
CA SER A 8 9.82 -22.97 27.72
C SER A 8 10.34 -23.25 29.14
N SER A 9 10.03 -24.42 29.70
CA SER A 9 10.49 -24.84 31.03
C SER A 9 11.99 -25.10 31.06
N ILE A 10 12.51 -25.82 30.04
CA ILE A 10 13.94 -26.09 29.88
C ILE A 10 14.71 -24.80 29.61
N ILE A 11 14.19 -23.90 28.77
CA ILE A 11 14.82 -22.58 28.53
C ILE A 11 14.90 -21.77 29.84
N ASN A 12 13.82 -21.75 30.62
CA ASN A 12 13.79 -21.04 31.90
C ASN A 12 14.79 -21.63 32.89
N TRP A 13 14.95 -22.95 32.92
CA TRP A 13 15.97 -23.63 33.72
C TRP A 13 17.39 -23.30 33.24
N ILE A 14 17.67 -23.35 31.94
CA ILE A 14 18.97 -22.98 31.36
C ILE A 14 19.34 -21.54 31.70
N ASN A 15 18.37 -20.62 31.67
CA ASN A 15 18.57 -19.22 32.04
C ASN A 15 18.79 -18.97 33.54
N THR A 16 18.75 -20.00 34.39
CA THR A 16 19.18 -19.90 35.81
C THR A 16 20.71 -20.01 35.97
N PHE A 17 21.41 -20.46 34.93
CA PHE A 17 22.87 -20.50 34.90
C PHE A 17 23.44 -19.13 34.52
N GLU A 18 24.67 -18.83 34.98
CA GLU A 18 25.39 -17.62 34.61
C GLU A 18 25.98 -17.74 33.19
N LEU A 19 25.12 -17.70 32.19
CA LEU A 19 25.48 -17.80 30.77
C LEU A 19 25.96 -16.45 30.21
N LYS A 20 26.83 -16.49 29.20
CA LYS A 20 27.29 -15.28 28.47
C LYS A 20 26.12 -14.53 27.83
N ASN A 21 25.14 -15.25 27.28
CA ASN A 21 23.93 -14.71 26.66
C ASN A 21 22.69 -15.47 27.18
N LYS A 22 21.58 -14.76 27.39
CA LYS A 22 20.30 -15.38 27.74
C LYS A 22 19.69 -16.06 26.51
N VAL A 23 19.18 -17.26 26.71
CA VAL A 23 18.57 -18.10 25.67
C VAL A 23 17.08 -17.75 25.55
N ASN A 24 16.62 -17.38 24.36
CA ASN A 24 15.21 -17.05 24.13
C ASN A 24 14.45 -18.12 23.33
N SER A 25 15.19 -18.93 22.57
CA SER A 25 14.64 -20.03 21.77
C SER A 25 15.46 -21.30 21.96
N ILE A 26 14.81 -22.46 21.94
CA ILE A 26 15.47 -23.77 22.04
C ILE A 26 16.43 -23.99 20.85
N GLU A 27 16.14 -23.38 19.70
CA GLU A 27 16.98 -23.44 18.49
C GLU A 27 18.36 -22.82 18.69
N GLU A 28 18.54 -21.92 19.67
CA GLU A 28 19.83 -21.30 19.97
C GLU A 28 20.82 -22.30 20.61
N LEU A 29 20.34 -23.46 21.10
CA LEU A 29 21.17 -24.51 21.70
C LEU A 29 21.77 -25.48 20.67
N TYR A 30 21.43 -25.33 19.38
CA TYR A 30 21.82 -26.27 18.32
C TYR A 30 23.35 -26.42 18.15
N ASP A 31 24.11 -25.40 18.53
CA ASP A 31 25.57 -25.35 18.33
C ASP A 31 26.36 -26.08 19.42
N GLY A 32 25.70 -26.53 20.49
CA GLY A 32 26.28 -27.23 21.63
C GLY A 32 27.16 -26.38 22.55
N VAL A 33 27.32 -25.08 22.32
CA VAL A 33 28.20 -24.22 23.13
C VAL A 33 27.63 -24.04 24.53
N ILE A 34 26.34 -23.69 24.62
CA ILE A 34 25.64 -23.50 25.90
C ILE A 34 25.58 -24.80 26.70
N PHE A 35 25.35 -25.94 26.04
CA PHE A 35 25.41 -27.24 26.71
C PHE A 35 26.78 -27.52 27.33
N ASN A 36 27.86 -27.16 26.64
CA ASN A 36 29.20 -27.33 27.17
C ASN A 36 29.49 -26.37 28.35
N GLU A 37 28.97 -25.14 28.31
CA GLU A 37 29.08 -24.20 29.44
C GLU A 37 28.37 -24.74 30.68
N ILE A 38 27.14 -25.27 30.53
CA ILE A 38 26.37 -25.89 31.62
C ILE A 38 27.09 -27.13 32.17
N LEU A 39 27.58 -28.02 31.31
CA LEU A 39 28.30 -29.23 31.73
C LEU A 39 29.59 -28.90 32.49
N ASN A 40 30.30 -27.86 32.06
CA ASN A 40 31.49 -27.38 32.75
C ASN A 40 31.17 -26.75 34.12
N ASP A 41 30.00 -26.12 34.31
CA ASP A 41 29.54 -25.66 35.63
C ASP A 41 29.26 -26.85 36.59
N ILE A 42 28.60 -27.90 36.05
CA ILE A 42 28.24 -29.12 36.78
C ILE A 42 29.49 -29.84 37.30
N ASN A 43 30.40 -30.20 36.39
CA ASN A 43 31.64 -30.85 36.79
C ASN A 43 32.81 -30.37 35.91
N PRO A 44 33.55 -29.34 36.38
CA PRO A 44 34.71 -28.81 35.65
C PRO A 44 35.86 -29.83 35.47
N ALA A 45 35.96 -30.83 36.35
CA ALA A 45 37.03 -31.83 36.30
C ALA A 45 36.81 -32.83 35.17
N TRP A 46 35.56 -33.24 34.95
CA TRP A 46 35.16 -34.15 33.88
C TRP A 46 34.95 -33.44 32.54
N PHE A 47 34.13 -32.38 32.55
CA PHE A 47 33.77 -31.62 31.36
C PHE A 47 34.75 -30.47 31.13
N LYS A 48 36.00 -30.80 30.80
CA LYS A 48 37.03 -29.79 30.53
C LYS A 48 36.59 -28.85 29.41
N SER A 49 36.63 -27.54 29.68
CA SER A 49 36.41 -26.50 28.68
C SER A 49 37.33 -26.73 27.47
N GLN A 50 36.74 -27.20 26.37
CA GLN A 50 37.42 -27.31 25.09
C GLN A 50 37.61 -25.88 24.54
N PRO A 51 38.79 -25.50 24.04
CA PRO A 51 38.95 -24.23 23.37
C PRO A 51 37.99 -24.17 22.19
N VAL A 52 37.05 -23.23 22.25
CA VAL A 52 36.07 -23.00 21.19
C VAL A 52 36.79 -22.31 20.04
N GLU A 53 37.53 -23.07 19.25
CA GLU A 53 37.97 -22.61 17.93
C GLU A 53 36.72 -22.38 17.09
N ASN A 54 36.33 -21.11 16.97
CA ASN A 54 35.17 -20.57 16.26
C ASN A 54 33.84 -20.73 17.02
N GLU A 55 33.53 -19.72 17.85
CA GLU A 55 32.22 -19.45 18.49
C GLU A 55 31.07 -19.26 17.46
N SER A 56 31.31 -19.38 16.14
CA SER A 56 30.31 -19.12 15.10
C SER A 56 30.59 -19.89 13.78
N SER A 57 30.93 -21.18 13.86
CA SER A 57 31.01 -21.99 12.63
C SER A 57 29.60 -22.38 12.17
N GLU A 58 29.06 -21.73 11.14
CA GLU A 58 27.80 -22.12 10.46
C GLU A 58 27.89 -23.48 9.73
N ASN A 59 29.08 -24.07 9.66
CA ASN A 59 29.26 -25.39 9.05
C ASN A 59 28.62 -26.49 9.92
N TRP A 60 27.49 -27.03 9.46
CA TRP A 60 26.75 -28.11 10.13
C TRP A 60 27.61 -29.34 10.45
N VAL A 61 28.67 -29.63 9.68
CA VAL A 61 29.58 -30.77 9.95
C VAL A 61 30.38 -30.53 11.23
N VAL A 62 30.82 -29.29 11.46
CA VAL A 62 31.57 -28.90 12.68
C VAL A 62 30.65 -28.98 13.88
N ILE A 63 29.42 -28.48 13.76
CA ILE A 63 28.38 -28.55 14.80
C ILE A 63 28.05 -30.01 15.15
N PHE A 64 27.80 -30.86 14.14
CA PHE A 64 27.53 -32.28 14.32
C PHE A 64 28.65 -32.99 15.10
N ASN A 65 29.91 -32.78 14.70
CA ASN A 65 31.06 -33.39 15.37
C ASN A 65 31.21 -32.89 16.81
N ARG A 66 30.92 -31.61 17.06
CA ARG A 66 30.94 -31.03 18.41
C ARG A 66 29.87 -31.67 19.30
N LEU A 67 28.61 -31.73 18.85
CA LEU A 67 27.52 -32.36 19.60
C LEU A 67 27.82 -33.83 19.90
N LYS A 68 28.31 -34.59 18.91
CA LYS A 68 28.70 -36.00 19.10
C LYS A 68 29.81 -36.15 20.15
N LYS A 69 30.78 -35.24 20.17
CA LYS A 69 31.85 -35.23 21.16
C LYS A 69 31.32 -34.94 22.57
N ILE A 70 30.45 -33.93 22.72
CA ILE A 70 29.83 -33.61 24.01
C ILE A 70 29.02 -34.80 24.52
N TYR A 71 28.19 -35.42 23.66
CA TYR A 71 27.43 -36.61 24.02
C TYR A 71 28.32 -37.78 24.45
N GLY A 72 29.45 -38.00 23.78
CA GLY A 72 30.41 -39.04 24.18
C GLY A 72 30.97 -38.83 25.59
N ILE A 73 31.26 -37.58 25.96
CA ILE A 73 31.75 -37.23 27.31
C ILE A 73 30.62 -37.38 28.35
N VAL A 74 29.40 -36.96 28.02
CA VAL A 74 28.20 -37.14 28.86
C VAL A 74 27.93 -38.62 29.09
N SER A 75 27.98 -39.44 28.05
CA SER A 75 27.80 -40.90 28.15
C SER A 75 28.85 -41.55 29.04
N GLY A 76 30.12 -41.13 28.92
CA GLY A 76 31.18 -41.57 29.82
C GLY A 76 30.91 -41.21 31.28
N PHE A 77 30.38 -40.01 31.56
CA PHE A 77 30.01 -39.60 32.91
C PHE A 77 28.90 -40.50 33.49
N TYR A 78 27.86 -40.80 32.69
CA TYR A 78 26.80 -41.72 33.11
C TYR A 78 27.36 -43.11 33.46
N ALA A 79 28.27 -43.63 32.64
CA ALA A 79 28.82 -44.97 32.85
C ALA A 79 29.81 -45.03 34.04
N GLU A 80 30.73 -44.07 34.15
CA GLU A 80 31.82 -44.12 35.13
C GLU A 80 31.46 -43.52 36.50
N GLU A 81 30.73 -42.39 36.52
CA GLU A 81 30.39 -41.69 37.78
C GLU A 81 29.04 -42.10 38.31
N LEU A 82 28.05 -42.31 37.43
CA LEU A 82 26.69 -42.68 37.84
C LEU A 82 26.45 -44.20 37.81
N GLY A 83 27.32 -44.98 37.15
CA GLY A 83 27.17 -46.43 36.99
C GLY A 83 25.98 -46.84 36.11
N GLN A 84 25.47 -45.94 35.26
CA GLN A 84 24.27 -46.15 34.45
C GLN A 84 24.62 -46.14 32.95
N SER A 85 23.96 -47.00 32.17
CA SER A 85 24.12 -46.99 30.71
C SER A 85 23.02 -46.17 30.05
N ILE A 86 23.40 -45.08 29.37
CA ILE A 86 22.48 -44.32 28.52
C ILE A 86 22.43 -44.81 27.06
N ILE A 87 23.18 -45.87 26.72
CA ILE A 87 23.31 -46.35 25.33
C ILE A 87 21.98 -46.88 24.78
N GLU A 88 21.12 -47.41 25.66
CA GLU A 88 19.81 -47.93 25.30
C GLU A 88 18.68 -46.88 25.37
N ILE A 89 18.99 -45.68 25.88
CA ILE A 89 18.05 -44.55 25.88
C ILE A 89 18.20 -43.82 24.56
N GLU A 90 17.10 -43.71 23.82
CA GLU A 90 16.96 -43.11 22.49
C GLU A 90 17.93 -41.92 22.26
N SER A 91 19.08 -42.20 21.63
CA SER A 91 20.15 -41.22 21.45
C SER A 91 19.68 -40.06 20.57
N PRO A 92 19.89 -38.78 20.95
CA PRO A 92 19.49 -37.64 20.13
C PRO A 92 20.11 -37.70 18.72
N ASN A 93 19.31 -37.42 17.70
CA ASN A 93 19.77 -37.39 16.33
C ASN A 93 20.50 -36.08 16.02
N PHE A 94 21.81 -36.08 16.26
CA PHE A 94 22.67 -34.90 16.04
C PHE A 94 22.67 -34.39 14.59
N ASN A 95 22.30 -35.21 13.60
CA ASN A 95 22.23 -34.78 12.20
C ASN A 95 21.03 -33.84 11.98
N LEU A 96 19.89 -34.15 12.60
CA LEU A 96 18.69 -33.30 12.58
C LEU A 96 18.94 -32.00 13.36
N ILE A 97 19.64 -32.07 14.49
CA ILE A 97 20.03 -30.86 15.25
C ILE A 97 20.94 -29.96 14.41
N ALA A 98 22.00 -30.51 13.82
CA ALA A 98 23.01 -29.71 13.12
C ALA A 98 22.50 -29.11 11.79
N LYS A 99 21.62 -29.80 11.06
CA LYS A 99 21.11 -29.33 9.75
C LYS A 99 19.81 -28.56 9.84
N ASN A 100 18.86 -29.04 10.64
CA ASN A 100 17.49 -28.55 10.64
C ASN A 100 17.13 -27.80 11.93
N LYS A 101 18.05 -27.72 12.90
CA LYS A 101 17.80 -27.16 14.24
C LYS A 101 16.55 -27.77 14.89
N ASP A 102 16.39 -29.08 14.72
CA ASP A 102 15.20 -29.80 15.19
C ASP A 102 15.04 -29.66 16.70
N THR A 103 13.96 -29.01 17.11
CA THR A 103 13.69 -28.67 18.51
C THR A 103 13.46 -29.91 19.35
N THR A 104 12.87 -30.97 18.81
CA THR A 104 12.59 -32.22 19.55
C THR A 104 13.88 -32.95 19.92
N GLU A 105 14.84 -32.99 19.01
CA GLU A 105 16.13 -33.65 19.24
C GLU A 105 17.04 -32.82 20.16
N ILE A 106 16.96 -31.49 20.07
CA ILE A 106 17.64 -30.60 21.03
C ILE A 106 17.08 -30.80 22.44
N LEU A 107 15.75 -30.93 22.58
CA LEU A 107 15.11 -31.18 23.88
C LEU A 107 15.56 -32.51 24.47
N LYS A 108 15.56 -33.60 23.69
CA LYS A 108 16.06 -34.90 24.17
C LYS A 108 17.47 -34.77 24.76
N PHE A 109 18.35 -34.04 24.09
CA PHE A 109 19.71 -33.82 24.59
C PHE A 109 19.75 -32.94 25.85
N ALA A 110 18.94 -31.87 25.90
CA ALA A 110 18.82 -31.02 27.07
C ALA A 110 18.28 -31.76 28.30
N GLN A 111 17.31 -32.66 28.11
CA GLN A 111 16.72 -33.45 29.18
C GLN A 111 17.74 -34.44 29.78
N LEU A 112 18.62 -35.03 28.98
CA LEU A 112 19.73 -35.85 29.49
C LEU A 112 20.67 -35.01 30.38
N ILE A 113 21.03 -33.81 29.95
CA ILE A 113 21.89 -32.92 30.75
C ILE A 113 21.18 -32.46 32.03
N LEU A 114 19.87 -32.22 31.98
CA LEU A 114 19.04 -31.89 33.14
C LEU A 114 19.07 -33.01 34.19
N VAL A 115 18.87 -34.26 33.78
CA VAL A 115 18.94 -35.42 34.70
C VAL A 115 20.36 -35.56 35.25
N LEU A 116 21.38 -35.39 34.41
CA LEU A 116 22.77 -35.40 34.84
C LEU A 116 23.03 -34.33 35.91
N ALA A 117 22.52 -33.11 35.74
CA ALA A 117 22.67 -32.03 36.72
C ALA A 117 22.03 -32.41 38.07
N VAL A 118 20.85 -33.04 38.06
CA VAL A 118 20.14 -33.47 39.26
C VAL A 118 20.78 -34.70 39.93
N GLN A 119 21.53 -35.51 39.18
CA GLN A 119 22.27 -36.66 39.71
C GLN A 119 23.74 -36.34 40.06
N SER A 120 24.23 -35.16 39.72
CA SER A 120 25.62 -34.75 40.00
C SER A 120 25.91 -34.57 41.49
N GLU A 121 27.18 -34.54 41.88
CA GLU A 121 27.60 -34.28 43.27
C GLU A 121 27.06 -32.95 43.83
N LYS A 122 26.88 -31.95 42.95
CA LYS A 122 26.33 -30.63 43.29
C LYS A 122 24.81 -30.56 43.10
N ASN A 123 24.10 -31.69 43.10
CA ASN A 123 22.66 -31.75 42.84
C ASN A 123 21.81 -30.76 43.67
N LYS A 124 22.15 -30.52 44.94
CA LYS A 124 21.41 -29.58 45.80
C LYS A 124 21.35 -28.17 45.21
N GLU A 125 22.42 -27.73 44.55
CA GLU A 125 22.46 -26.43 43.88
C GLU A 125 21.52 -26.40 42.67
N TYR A 126 21.57 -27.43 41.82
CA TYR A 126 20.73 -27.53 40.61
C TYR A 126 19.25 -27.75 40.93
N ILE A 127 18.94 -28.52 41.98
CA ILE A 127 17.59 -28.67 42.51
C ILE A 127 17.10 -27.31 43.04
N SER A 128 17.93 -26.55 43.76
CA SER A 128 17.57 -25.20 44.20
C SER A 128 17.24 -24.28 43.02
N LYS A 129 18.01 -24.35 41.93
CA LYS A 129 17.74 -23.62 40.68
C LYS A 129 16.39 -24.02 40.09
N ILE A 130 16.05 -25.31 40.03
CA ILE A 130 14.73 -25.80 39.57
C ILE A 130 13.60 -25.28 40.47
N THR A 131 13.76 -25.34 41.79
CA THR A 131 12.72 -24.89 42.75
C THR A 131 12.50 -23.38 42.75
N SER A 132 13.40 -22.59 42.15
CA SER A 132 13.23 -21.14 41.99
C SER A 132 12.31 -20.74 40.83
N LEU A 133 11.99 -21.69 39.93
CA LEU A 133 11.14 -21.47 38.76
C LEU A 133 9.64 -21.42 39.13
N SER A 134 8.78 -21.05 38.17
CA SER A 134 7.32 -21.12 38.36
C SER A 134 6.84 -22.56 38.60
N GLN A 135 5.72 -22.73 39.30
CA GLN A 135 5.16 -24.05 39.60
C GLN A 135 4.88 -24.89 38.35
N ALA A 136 4.42 -24.28 37.26
CA ALA A 136 4.15 -24.99 36.02
C ALA A 136 5.44 -25.43 35.30
N ASN A 137 6.48 -24.60 35.26
CA ASN A 137 7.82 -25.02 34.79
C ASN A 137 8.40 -26.15 35.65
N GLN A 138 8.24 -26.10 36.97
CA GLN A 138 8.69 -27.17 37.87
C GLN A 138 8.00 -28.51 37.57
N GLN A 139 6.69 -28.49 37.31
CA GLN A 139 5.93 -29.70 36.97
C GLN A 139 6.44 -30.33 35.67
N TRP A 140 6.67 -29.54 34.62
CA TRP A 140 7.22 -30.05 33.36
C TRP A 140 8.62 -30.63 33.52
N ILE A 141 9.50 -29.96 34.27
CA ILE A 141 10.85 -30.45 34.58
C ILE A 141 10.79 -31.75 35.39
N MET A 142 9.90 -31.83 36.38
CA MET A 142 9.72 -33.04 37.19
C MET A 142 9.26 -34.23 36.35
N ILE A 143 8.23 -34.06 35.51
CA ILE A 143 7.75 -35.10 34.59
C ILE A 143 8.89 -35.55 33.66
N SER A 144 9.67 -34.60 33.14
CA SER A 144 10.79 -34.91 32.26
C SER A 144 11.91 -35.69 32.96
N ILE A 145 12.21 -35.38 34.22
CA ILE A 145 13.22 -36.10 35.01
C ILE A 145 12.70 -37.52 35.30
N GLU A 146 11.43 -37.65 35.70
CA GLU A 146 10.80 -38.96 35.96
C GLU A 146 10.79 -39.84 34.71
N GLU A 147 10.46 -39.28 33.54
CA GLU A 147 10.43 -40.03 32.28
C GLU A 147 11.79 -40.63 31.93
N ILE A 148 12.87 -39.86 32.08
CA ILE A 148 14.23 -40.35 31.79
C ILE A 148 14.73 -41.29 32.89
N MET A 149 14.42 -41.01 34.16
CA MET A 149 14.76 -41.88 35.28
C MET A 149 14.07 -43.24 35.19
N ASP A 150 12.81 -43.31 34.73
CA ASP A 150 12.09 -44.57 34.49
C ASP A 150 12.69 -45.36 33.31
N LYS A 151 13.18 -44.65 32.28
CA LYS A 151 13.95 -45.28 31.19
C LYS A 151 15.30 -45.81 31.67
N LEU A 152 16.01 -45.06 32.53
CA LEU A 152 17.28 -45.46 33.14
C LEU A 152 17.10 -46.66 34.10
N SER A 153 16.06 -46.66 34.93
CA SER A 153 15.78 -47.75 35.86
C SER A 153 15.45 -49.04 35.12
N LYS A 154 14.67 -49.00 34.03
CA LYS A 154 14.37 -50.21 33.22
C LYS A 154 15.61 -50.82 32.57
N VAL A 155 16.56 -49.98 32.14
CA VAL A 155 17.85 -50.44 31.59
C VAL A 155 18.72 -51.06 32.70
N ASN A 156 18.71 -50.50 33.91
CA ASN A 156 19.51 -50.99 35.05
C ASN A 156 18.85 -52.15 35.85
N GLU A 157 17.52 -52.28 35.84
CA GLU A 157 16.76 -53.35 36.51
C GLU A 157 16.98 -54.73 35.89
N THR A 158 17.53 -54.79 34.67
CA THR A 158 18.00 -56.05 34.08
C THR A 158 19.28 -56.58 34.75
N ASN A 159 19.95 -55.79 35.60
CA ASN A 159 21.30 -56.11 36.10
C ASN A 159 21.46 -56.25 37.63
N GLU A 160 20.46 -55.95 38.48
CA GLU A 160 20.67 -56.00 39.95
C GLU A 160 19.47 -56.57 40.74
N THR A 161 19.47 -57.89 40.98
CA THR A 161 18.75 -58.50 42.11
C THR A 161 19.78 -58.99 43.12
N PHE A 162 19.90 -58.34 44.27
CA PHE A 162 19.86 -58.93 45.63
C PHE A 162 20.21 -57.88 46.72
N ASN A 163 19.25 -57.67 47.63
CA ASN A 163 19.16 -56.66 48.70
C ASN A 163 20.11 -56.84 49.92
N GLU A 164 20.34 -55.75 50.66
CA GLU A 164 21.03 -55.62 51.97
C GLU A 164 20.14 -54.99 53.08
N PRO A 165 20.48 -55.01 54.41
CA PRO A 165 20.60 -56.16 55.35
C PRO A 165 19.95 -55.90 56.75
N ASN A 166 20.05 -56.87 57.67
CA ASN A 166 19.87 -56.68 59.13
C ASN A 166 21.10 -57.25 59.91
N GLU A 167 21.57 -56.63 60.98
CA GLU A 167 22.95 -56.81 61.54
C GLU A 167 23.39 -58.20 62.02
N SER A 168 22.48 -59.14 62.32
CA SER A 168 22.86 -60.56 62.57
C SER A 168 23.09 -61.34 61.26
N GLU A 169 22.69 -60.77 60.13
CA GLU A 169 22.88 -61.25 58.78
C GLU A 169 24.21 -60.76 58.19
N VAL A 170 24.80 -59.66 58.68
CA VAL A 170 26.07 -59.10 58.15
C VAL A 170 27.26 -60.03 58.41
N THR A 171 27.33 -60.68 59.57
CA THR A 171 28.37 -61.69 59.88
C THR A 171 28.16 -63.00 59.13
N ILE A 172 26.90 -63.44 58.98
CA ILE A 172 26.56 -64.60 58.15
C ILE A 172 26.75 -64.28 56.67
N ARG A 173 26.51 -63.04 56.21
CA ARG A 173 26.74 -62.56 54.84
C ARG A 173 28.21 -62.39 54.55
N LEU A 174 29.02 -61.88 55.47
CA LEU A 174 30.48 -61.85 55.32
C LEU A 174 31.06 -63.26 55.23
N LEU A 175 30.64 -64.19 56.10
CA LEU A 175 31.07 -65.60 56.02
C LEU A 175 30.49 -66.32 54.81
N LYS A 176 29.27 -65.97 54.37
CA LYS A 176 28.67 -66.52 53.15
C LYS A 176 29.34 -65.94 51.91
N ALA A 177 29.67 -64.66 51.89
CA ALA A 177 30.39 -63.98 50.82
C ALA A 177 31.83 -64.48 50.75
N GLU A 178 32.52 -64.69 51.87
CA GLU A 178 33.83 -65.32 51.90
C GLU A 178 33.75 -66.78 51.43
N ARG A 179 32.72 -67.54 51.86
CA ARG A 179 32.47 -68.92 51.39
C ARG A 179 32.07 -68.98 49.91
N ASP A 180 31.32 -68.00 49.41
CA ASP A 180 30.90 -67.90 48.01
C ASP A 180 32.04 -67.38 47.13
N GLU A 181 32.88 -66.47 47.63
CA GLU A 181 34.12 -66.02 47.00
C GLU A 181 35.16 -67.16 46.95
N LEU A 182 35.29 -67.93 48.04
CA LEU A 182 36.10 -69.14 48.05
C LEU A 182 35.51 -70.23 47.15
N TYR A 183 34.19 -70.31 47.02
CA TYR A 183 33.52 -71.25 46.13
C TYR A 183 33.72 -70.86 44.66
N GLU A 184 33.60 -69.58 44.32
CA GLU A 184 33.90 -69.07 42.97
C GLU A 184 35.41 -69.15 42.68
N LYS A 185 36.30 -68.85 43.62
CA LYS A 185 37.74 -69.09 43.48
C LYS A 185 38.05 -70.57 43.29
N LYS A 186 37.40 -71.47 44.04
CA LYS A 186 37.55 -72.93 43.87
C LYS A 186 37.00 -73.39 42.52
N LYS A 187 35.87 -72.86 42.07
CA LYS A 187 35.24 -73.15 40.78
C LYS A 187 36.10 -72.63 39.63
N ASP A 188 36.68 -71.45 39.76
CA ASP A 188 37.62 -70.88 38.79
C ASP A 188 38.95 -71.63 38.79
N LEU A 189 39.47 -72.04 39.94
CA LEU A 189 40.64 -72.92 40.02
C LEU A 189 40.34 -74.29 39.42
N THR A 190 39.15 -74.84 39.62
CA THR A 190 38.72 -76.10 39.00
C THR A 190 38.62 -75.94 37.49
N LYS A 191 38.00 -74.86 36.99
CA LYS A 191 37.96 -74.55 35.56
C LYS A 191 39.34 -74.34 34.96
N LYS A 192 40.25 -73.66 35.68
CA LYS A 192 41.65 -73.47 35.26
C LYS A 192 42.38 -74.81 35.24
N LEU A 193 42.17 -75.68 36.22
CA LEU A 193 42.77 -77.01 36.28
C LEU A 193 42.23 -77.91 35.15
N GLU A 194 40.93 -77.90 34.90
CA GLU A 194 40.31 -78.56 33.74
C GLU A 194 40.83 -78.00 32.42
N SER A 195 41.03 -76.69 32.32
CA SER A 195 41.61 -76.05 31.13
C SER A 195 43.06 -76.48 30.93
N VAL A 196 43.88 -76.49 31.98
CA VAL A 196 45.28 -76.94 31.94
C VAL A 196 45.36 -78.44 31.67
N GLN A 197 44.40 -79.22 32.14
CA GLN A 197 44.33 -80.65 31.87
C GLN A 197 43.91 -80.92 30.42
N ARG A 198 42.93 -80.18 29.88
CA ARG A 198 42.58 -80.22 28.45
C ARG A 198 43.76 -79.79 27.58
N GLU A 199 44.47 -78.75 27.97
CA GLU A 199 45.64 -78.28 27.23
C GLU A 199 46.80 -79.28 27.34
N ASN A 200 47.02 -79.93 28.49
CA ASN A 200 47.99 -81.03 28.59
C ASN A 200 47.62 -82.22 27.72
N ILE A 201 46.33 -82.62 27.68
CA ILE A 201 45.86 -83.69 26.80
C ILE A 201 46.10 -83.29 25.34
N ARG A 202 45.74 -82.06 24.96
CA ARG A 202 45.97 -81.51 23.62
C ARG A 202 47.45 -81.46 23.26
N ILE A 203 48.30 -80.98 24.17
CA ILE A 203 49.76 -80.93 23.97
C ILE A 203 50.32 -82.34 23.87
N ASN A 204 49.81 -83.30 24.64
CA ASN A 204 50.28 -84.68 24.60
C ASN A 204 49.81 -85.41 23.32
N GLU A 205 48.59 -85.11 22.84
CA GLU A 205 48.09 -85.56 21.54
C GLU A 205 48.91 -84.94 20.40
N GLN A 206 49.18 -83.63 20.45
CA GLN A 206 50.04 -82.96 19.49
C GLN A 206 51.46 -83.51 19.53
N LYS A 207 52.01 -83.77 20.72
CA LYS A 207 53.32 -84.39 20.89
C LYS A 207 53.33 -85.78 20.28
N LYS A 208 52.30 -86.59 20.51
CA LYS A 208 52.18 -87.91 19.89
C LYS A 208 52.06 -87.82 18.37
N ILE A 209 51.26 -86.89 17.83
CA ILE A 209 51.16 -86.64 16.39
C ILE A 209 52.52 -86.21 15.82
N LEU A 210 53.27 -85.37 16.54
CA LEU A 210 54.60 -84.95 16.14
C LEU A 210 55.61 -86.10 16.23
N GLU A 211 55.55 -86.95 17.25
CA GLU A 211 56.37 -88.16 17.38
C GLU A 211 56.06 -89.17 16.26
N ASP A 212 54.78 -89.40 15.95
CA ASP A 212 54.34 -90.25 14.84
C ASP A 212 54.79 -89.66 13.50
N ARG A 213 54.72 -88.33 13.32
CA ARG A 213 55.18 -87.64 12.11
C ARG A 213 56.70 -87.64 11.98
N ILE A 214 57.43 -87.53 13.09
CA ILE A 214 58.90 -87.66 13.12
C ILE A 214 59.26 -89.10 12.75
N ARG A 215 58.59 -90.11 13.31
CA ARG A 215 58.79 -91.51 12.92
C ARG A 215 58.46 -91.74 11.44
N ASP A 216 57.36 -91.19 10.92
CA ASP A 216 57.03 -91.27 9.50
C ASP A 216 58.10 -90.57 8.64
N PHE A 217 58.65 -89.45 9.11
CA PHE A 217 59.76 -88.78 8.41
C PHE A 217 61.07 -89.53 8.53
N GLU A 218 61.36 -90.21 9.64
CA GLU A 218 62.52 -91.08 9.81
C GLU A 218 62.39 -92.31 8.91
N ASP A 219 61.23 -92.95 8.86
CA ASP A 219 60.92 -94.08 7.97
C ASP A 219 60.94 -93.64 6.49
N GLN A 220 60.43 -92.45 6.17
CA GLN A 220 60.53 -91.87 4.82
C GLN A 220 61.97 -91.51 4.48
N LEU A 221 62.74 -90.92 5.40
CA LEU A 221 64.14 -90.56 5.19
C LEU A 221 64.99 -91.82 4.99
N GLU A 222 64.75 -92.88 5.76
CA GLU A 222 65.43 -94.17 5.61
C GLU A 222 65.01 -94.89 4.31
N ALA A 223 63.76 -94.74 3.87
CA ALA A 223 63.29 -95.21 2.56
C ALA A 223 63.82 -94.34 1.39
N VAL A 224 64.06 -93.06 1.64
CA VAL A 224 64.54 -92.06 0.68
C VAL A 224 66.06 -92.16 0.47
N ASP A 225 66.84 -92.41 1.53
CA ASP A 225 68.26 -92.73 1.47
C ASP A 225 68.51 -94.04 0.72
N LYS A 226 67.57 -94.99 0.82
CA LYS A 226 67.62 -96.26 0.08
C LYS A 226 67.18 -96.15 -1.39
N LEU A 227 66.57 -95.05 -1.85
CA LEU A 227 65.99 -94.94 -3.21
C LEU A 227 66.34 -93.69 -4.04
N GLY A 228 67.08 -92.69 -3.54
CA GLY A 228 67.45 -91.51 -4.34
C GLY A 228 66.25 -90.65 -4.81
N LYS A 229 65.13 -90.73 -4.09
CA LYS A 229 63.82 -90.11 -4.44
C LYS A 229 63.65 -88.65 -4.00
N THR A 230 64.54 -88.10 -3.17
CA THR A 230 64.53 -86.68 -2.75
C THR A 230 64.46 -85.72 -3.93
N ASP A 231 65.30 -85.97 -4.95
CA ASP A 231 65.43 -85.09 -6.11
C ASP A 231 64.15 -85.09 -6.96
N SER A 232 63.40 -86.21 -6.99
CA SER A 232 62.13 -86.30 -7.70
C SER A 232 60.99 -85.56 -7.00
N ILE A 233 60.95 -85.59 -5.67
CA ILE A 233 59.91 -84.91 -4.88
C ILE A 233 60.14 -83.39 -4.94
N LEU A 234 61.39 -82.94 -4.76
CA LEU A 234 61.75 -81.52 -4.90
C LEU A 234 61.45 -80.98 -6.30
N LYS A 235 61.73 -81.75 -7.35
CA LYS A 235 61.35 -81.37 -8.73
C LYS A 235 59.83 -81.24 -8.89
N SER A 236 59.05 -82.15 -8.31
CA SER A 236 57.58 -82.08 -8.35
C SER A 236 57.05 -80.87 -7.58
N GLU A 237 57.63 -80.54 -6.42
CA GLU A 237 57.23 -79.40 -5.61
C GLU A 237 57.60 -78.07 -6.27
N ILE A 238 58.80 -77.98 -6.88
CA ILE A 238 59.19 -76.85 -7.73
C ILE A 238 58.22 -76.68 -8.91
N SER A 239 57.78 -77.78 -9.53
CA SER A 239 56.80 -77.71 -10.62
C SER A 239 55.43 -77.24 -10.12
N SER A 240 55.01 -77.65 -8.93
CA SER A 240 53.75 -77.21 -8.31
C SER A 240 53.79 -75.72 -7.98
N LEU A 241 54.88 -75.25 -7.36
CA LEU A 241 55.08 -73.83 -7.03
C LEU A 241 55.15 -72.96 -8.29
N LYS A 242 55.81 -73.42 -9.36
CA LYS A 242 55.81 -72.71 -10.66
C LYS A 242 54.40 -72.60 -11.26
N ASN A 243 53.59 -73.66 -11.15
CA ASN A 243 52.21 -73.64 -11.62
C ASN A 243 51.33 -72.70 -10.77
N GLN A 244 51.51 -72.72 -9.45
CA GLN A 244 50.81 -71.78 -8.55
C GLN A 244 51.21 -70.33 -8.79
N LEU A 245 52.50 -70.07 -9.09
CA LEU A 245 52.99 -68.76 -9.45
C LEU A 245 52.36 -68.28 -10.77
N GLY A 246 52.34 -69.13 -11.81
CA GLY A 246 51.68 -68.79 -13.08
C GLY A 246 50.18 -68.50 -12.92
N LEU A 247 49.45 -69.33 -12.15
CA LEU A 247 48.04 -69.06 -11.83
C LEU A 247 47.83 -67.77 -11.05
N SER A 248 48.77 -67.39 -10.18
CA SER A 248 48.72 -66.13 -9.46
C SER A 248 49.03 -64.93 -10.36
N GLU A 249 49.98 -65.08 -11.29
CA GLU A 249 50.32 -64.07 -12.29
C GLU A 249 49.13 -63.82 -13.25
N ASP A 250 48.47 -64.88 -13.73
CA ASP A 250 47.27 -64.79 -14.57
C ASP A 250 46.13 -64.06 -13.84
N LYS A 251 45.91 -64.37 -12.56
CA LYS A 251 44.93 -63.65 -11.72
C LYS A 251 45.31 -62.19 -11.51
N CYS A 252 46.60 -61.89 -11.35
CA CYS A 252 47.07 -60.51 -11.21
C CYS A 252 46.77 -59.72 -12.49
N GLN A 253 47.06 -60.29 -13.66
CA GLN A 253 46.75 -59.69 -14.96
C GLN A 253 45.24 -59.49 -15.17
N GLU A 254 44.42 -60.47 -14.79
CA GLU A 254 42.95 -60.34 -14.87
C GLU A 254 42.43 -59.19 -13.99
N MET A 255 42.95 -59.08 -12.76
CA MET A 255 42.61 -58.00 -11.85
C MET A 255 43.11 -56.63 -12.34
N GLU A 256 44.32 -56.56 -12.91
CA GLU A 256 44.84 -55.34 -13.54
C GLU A 256 43.95 -54.90 -14.70
N LEU A 257 43.56 -55.82 -15.59
CA LEU A 257 42.65 -55.52 -16.70
C LEU A 257 41.28 -55.03 -16.21
N LEU A 258 40.73 -55.68 -15.18
CA LEU A 258 39.46 -55.26 -14.58
C LEU A 258 39.58 -53.86 -13.96
N ASN A 259 40.68 -53.57 -13.27
CA ASN A 259 40.94 -52.27 -12.67
C ASN A 259 41.07 -51.18 -13.75
N GLU A 260 41.75 -51.46 -14.87
CA GLU A 260 41.79 -50.55 -16.02
C GLU A 260 40.41 -50.29 -16.64
N GLN A 261 39.57 -51.32 -16.75
CA GLN A 261 38.20 -51.17 -17.24
C GLN A 261 37.36 -50.32 -16.27
N GLN A 262 37.46 -50.59 -14.97
CA GLN A 262 36.80 -49.80 -13.93
C GLN A 262 37.25 -48.34 -13.98
N GLN A 263 38.56 -48.08 -14.10
CA GLN A 263 39.08 -46.72 -14.23
C GLN A 263 38.52 -46.01 -15.47
N LYS A 264 38.46 -46.68 -16.63
CA LYS A 264 37.85 -46.11 -17.84
C LYS A 264 36.36 -45.80 -17.65
N THR A 265 35.63 -46.62 -16.90
CA THR A 265 34.22 -46.33 -16.59
C THR A 265 34.10 -45.14 -15.66
N ILE A 266 34.95 -45.03 -14.64
CA ILE A 266 35.00 -43.88 -13.73
C ILE A 266 35.28 -42.60 -14.52
N ASP A 267 36.32 -42.58 -15.35
CA ASP A 267 36.65 -41.41 -16.17
C ASP A 267 35.49 -41.01 -17.11
N SER A 268 34.75 -41.98 -17.64
CA SER A 268 33.58 -41.73 -18.49
C SER A 268 32.40 -41.14 -17.70
N LEU A 269 32.19 -41.62 -16.48
CA LEU A 269 31.15 -41.13 -15.58
C LEU A 269 31.50 -39.74 -15.04
N GLU A 270 32.76 -39.47 -14.71
CA GLU A 270 33.23 -38.14 -14.32
C GLU A 270 33.02 -37.11 -15.44
N LYS A 271 33.38 -37.46 -16.69
CA LYS A 271 33.08 -36.61 -17.85
C LYS A 271 31.58 -36.36 -17.98
N ARG A 272 30.75 -37.40 -17.80
CA ARG A 272 29.30 -37.27 -17.87
C ARG A 272 28.73 -36.39 -16.76
N ILE A 273 29.28 -36.46 -15.56
CA ILE A 273 28.92 -35.59 -14.43
C ILE A 273 29.24 -34.14 -14.76
N ILE A 274 30.42 -33.85 -15.34
CA ILE A 274 30.80 -32.50 -15.76
C ILE A 274 29.84 -31.97 -16.83
N GLU A 275 29.51 -32.77 -17.85
CA GLU A 275 28.55 -32.38 -18.89
C GLU A 275 27.16 -32.07 -18.31
N ILE A 276 26.66 -32.90 -17.40
CA ILE A 276 25.37 -32.69 -16.74
C ILE A 276 25.41 -31.45 -15.85
N SER A 277 26.53 -31.20 -15.15
CA SER A 277 26.71 -29.99 -14.34
C SER A 277 26.67 -28.73 -15.20
N GLN A 278 27.35 -28.73 -16.36
CA GLN A 278 27.30 -27.62 -17.32
C GLN A 278 25.88 -27.39 -17.86
N GLN A 279 25.16 -28.46 -18.20
CA GLN A 279 23.76 -28.35 -18.63
C GLN A 279 22.84 -27.81 -17.52
N ALA A 280 23.09 -28.18 -16.27
CA ALA A 280 22.35 -27.65 -15.12
C ALA A 280 22.63 -26.16 -14.90
N GLU A 281 23.88 -25.72 -15.06
CA GLU A 281 24.26 -24.30 -15.02
C GLU A 281 23.62 -23.51 -16.17
N GLU A 282 23.66 -24.03 -17.40
CA GLU A 282 23.01 -23.41 -18.56
C GLU A 282 21.48 -23.31 -18.38
N ALA A 283 20.84 -24.37 -17.86
CA ALA A 283 19.42 -24.35 -17.53
C ALA A 283 19.11 -23.33 -16.44
N GLY A 284 19.98 -23.18 -15.44
CA GLY A 284 19.90 -22.13 -14.42
C GLY A 284 19.95 -20.73 -15.04
N MET A 285 20.95 -20.45 -15.89
CA MET A 285 21.06 -19.15 -16.57
C MET A 285 19.87 -18.84 -17.50
N LEU A 286 19.32 -19.85 -18.18
CA LEU A 286 18.12 -19.69 -19.00
C LEU A 286 16.88 -19.40 -18.15
N LYS A 287 16.77 -20.03 -16.98
CA LYS A 287 15.70 -19.74 -16.03
C LYS A 287 15.79 -18.30 -15.49
N ASP A 288 16.98 -17.84 -15.11
CA ASP A 288 17.19 -16.47 -14.64
C ASP A 288 16.81 -15.44 -15.72
N LYS A 289 17.14 -15.71 -16.99
CA LYS A 289 16.70 -14.88 -18.13
C LYS A 289 15.18 -14.90 -18.33
N MET A 290 14.54 -16.05 -18.12
CA MET A 290 13.08 -16.14 -18.20
C MET A 290 12.42 -15.31 -17.10
N ASP A 291 12.93 -15.38 -15.88
CA ASP A 291 12.45 -14.59 -14.75
C ASP A 291 12.65 -13.09 -15.01
N GLU A 292 13.77 -12.68 -15.64
CA GLU A 292 13.99 -11.31 -16.09
C GLU A 292 12.96 -10.86 -17.14
N PHE A 293 12.65 -11.72 -18.12
CA PHE A 293 11.61 -11.41 -19.12
C PHE A 293 10.22 -11.31 -18.50
N ASP A 294 9.90 -12.14 -17.51
CA ASP A 294 8.63 -12.05 -16.78
C ASP A 294 8.54 -10.76 -15.96
N HIS A 295 9.62 -10.33 -15.31
CA HIS A 295 9.67 -9.01 -14.66
C HIS A 295 9.52 -7.87 -15.68
N MET A 296 10.18 -7.96 -16.85
CA MET A 296 10.03 -6.97 -17.91
C MET A 296 8.60 -6.92 -18.46
N LYS A 297 7.94 -8.06 -18.60
CA LYS A 297 6.54 -8.18 -19.02
C LYS A 297 5.59 -7.56 -18.01
N ILE A 298 5.80 -7.79 -16.70
CA ILE A 298 5.01 -7.13 -15.65
C ILE A 298 5.16 -5.61 -15.72
N ARG A 299 6.40 -5.13 -15.87
CA ARG A 299 6.67 -3.69 -16.01
C ARG A 299 6.03 -3.10 -17.27
N LEU A 300 6.07 -3.84 -18.38
CA LEU A 300 5.41 -3.44 -19.63
C LEU A 300 3.89 -3.34 -19.44
N ASN A 301 3.25 -4.37 -18.87
CA ASN A 301 1.81 -4.37 -18.58
C ASN A 301 1.40 -3.20 -17.66
N ALA A 302 2.21 -2.89 -16.64
CA ALA A 302 1.96 -1.73 -15.79
C ALA A 302 2.04 -0.41 -16.58
N SER A 303 3.01 -0.28 -17.50
CA SER A 303 3.11 0.88 -18.38
C SER A 303 1.96 0.97 -19.37
N GLU A 304 1.49 -0.16 -19.90
CA GLU A 304 0.31 -0.24 -20.78
C GLU A 304 -0.97 0.17 -20.05
N GLU A 305 -1.14 -0.22 -18.79
CA GLU A 305 -2.27 0.22 -17.97
C GLU A 305 -2.27 1.74 -17.77
N VAL A 306 -1.09 2.32 -17.53
CA VAL A 306 -0.93 3.79 -17.44
C VAL A 306 -1.26 4.47 -18.76
N VAL A 307 -0.76 3.94 -19.89
CA VAL A 307 -1.08 4.44 -21.23
C VAL A 307 -2.58 4.33 -21.51
N ALA A 308 -3.23 3.23 -21.15
CA ALA A 308 -4.67 3.05 -21.29
C ALA A 308 -5.46 4.08 -20.46
N LYS A 309 -5.01 4.40 -19.24
CA LYS A 309 -5.60 5.47 -18.41
C LYS A 309 -5.45 6.84 -19.07
N TYR A 310 -4.27 7.16 -19.62
CA TYR A 310 -4.06 8.43 -20.34
C TYR A 310 -4.90 8.51 -21.62
N LYS A 311 -5.04 7.40 -22.35
CA LYS A 311 -5.89 7.34 -23.54
C LYS A 311 -7.36 7.61 -23.21
N ARG A 312 -7.89 6.99 -22.15
CA ARG A 312 -9.26 7.29 -21.66
C ARG A 312 -9.42 8.76 -21.28
N LYS A 313 -8.44 9.34 -20.56
CA LYS A 313 -8.47 10.78 -20.23
C LYS A 313 -8.47 11.68 -21.47
N LEU A 314 -7.76 11.29 -22.54
CA LEU A 314 -7.78 12.03 -23.80
C LEU A 314 -9.15 11.91 -24.49
N GLU A 315 -9.73 10.71 -24.52
CA GLU A 315 -11.09 10.49 -25.05
C GLU A 315 -12.13 11.31 -24.25
N ASP A 316 -12.04 11.33 -22.92
CA ASP A 316 -12.90 12.17 -22.06
C ASP A 316 -12.70 13.67 -22.34
N ASN A 317 -11.47 14.11 -22.57
CA ASN A 317 -11.17 15.50 -22.92
C ASN A 317 -11.74 15.87 -24.31
N GLU A 318 -11.66 14.98 -25.30
CA GLU A 318 -12.29 15.19 -26.60
C GLU A 318 -13.81 15.33 -26.47
N VAL A 319 -14.46 14.51 -25.61
CA VAL A 319 -15.89 14.62 -25.31
C VAL A 319 -16.20 15.96 -24.63
N LEU A 320 -15.41 16.37 -23.63
CA LEU A 320 -15.56 17.66 -22.95
C LEU A 320 -15.37 18.85 -23.91
N LEU A 321 -14.39 18.79 -24.81
CA LEU A 321 -14.17 19.81 -25.83
C LEU A 321 -15.37 19.91 -26.79
N LYS A 322 -15.99 18.77 -27.14
CA LYS A 322 -17.21 18.77 -27.94
C LYS A 322 -18.37 19.40 -27.17
N GLN A 323 -18.59 19.00 -25.92
CA GLN A 323 -19.62 19.60 -25.05
C GLN A 323 -19.40 21.11 -24.86
N PHE A 324 -18.15 21.54 -24.70
CA PHE A 324 -17.79 22.95 -24.59
C PHE A 324 -18.11 23.71 -25.89
N LYS A 325 -17.80 23.15 -27.05
CA LYS A 325 -18.16 23.74 -28.36
C LYS A 325 -19.68 23.81 -28.54
N ASP A 326 -20.42 22.78 -28.13
CA ASP A 326 -21.87 22.75 -28.22
C ASP A 326 -22.50 23.82 -27.29
N LEU A 327 -22.02 23.94 -26.04
CA LEU A 327 -22.44 25.01 -25.11
C LEU A 327 -22.04 26.40 -25.60
N GLN A 328 -20.86 26.55 -26.19
CA GLN A 328 -20.43 27.82 -26.79
C GLN A 328 -21.34 28.21 -27.96
N LYS A 329 -21.76 27.24 -28.79
CA LYS A 329 -22.73 27.46 -29.87
C LYS A 329 -24.08 27.86 -29.31
N GLU A 330 -24.59 27.17 -28.30
CA GLU A 330 -25.85 27.50 -27.63
C GLU A 330 -25.81 28.90 -27.01
N SER A 331 -24.72 29.24 -26.30
CA SER A 331 -24.52 30.57 -25.72
C SER A 331 -24.50 31.66 -26.78
N ARG A 332 -23.86 31.40 -27.93
CA ARG A 332 -23.86 32.34 -29.05
C ARG A 332 -25.25 32.49 -29.66
N GLU A 333 -25.97 31.40 -29.89
CA GLU A 333 -27.36 31.43 -30.38
C GLU A 333 -28.28 32.19 -29.41
N GLN A 334 -28.12 31.99 -28.10
CA GLN A 334 -28.85 32.74 -27.08
C GLN A 334 -28.50 34.23 -27.10
N SER A 335 -27.23 34.59 -27.28
CA SER A 335 -26.80 35.99 -27.40
C SER A 335 -27.35 36.65 -28.67
N GLU A 336 -27.35 35.94 -29.80
CA GLU A 336 -27.93 36.41 -31.07
C GLU A 336 -29.46 36.59 -30.91
N ASN A 337 -30.14 35.68 -30.23
CA ASN A 337 -31.57 35.82 -29.90
C ASN A 337 -31.85 37.00 -28.96
N LEU A 338 -31.02 37.22 -27.93
CA LEU A 338 -31.13 38.37 -27.04
C LEU A 338 -30.94 39.68 -27.82
N GLN A 339 -29.94 39.76 -28.70
CA GLN A 339 -29.73 40.92 -29.55
C GLN A 339 -30.92 41.16 -30.49
N ALA A 340 -31.46 40.11 -31.11
CA ALA A 340 -32.64 40.22 -31.96
C ALA A 340 -33.86 40.73 -31.16
N LEU A 341 -34.06 40.23 -29.94
CA LEU A 341 -35.12 40.70 -29.05
C LEU A 341 -34.91 42.15 -28.61
N GLU A 342 -33.68 42.57 -28.32
CA GLU A 342 -33.34 43.97 -28.03
C GLU A 342 -33.64 44.88 -29.22
N GLU A 343 -33.31 44.47 -30.45
CA GLU A 343 -33.67 45.20 -31.67
C GLU A 343 -35.19 45.32 -31.85
N GLU A 344 -35.94 44.25 -31.59
CA GLU A 344 -37.40 44.28 -31.57
C GLU A 344 -37.94 45.19 -30.47
N HIS A 345 -37.33 45.20 -29.28
CA HIS A 345 -37.70 46.12 -28.20
C HIS A 345 -37.45 47.58 -28.58
N ILE A 346 -36.34 47.89 -29.26
CA ILE A 346 -36.08 49.24 -29.78
C ILE A 346 -37.14 49.63 -30.82
N LYS A 347 -37.45 48.74 -31.76
CA LYS A 347 -38.53 48.96 -32.76
C LYS A 347 -39.88 49.18 -32.08
N PHE A 348 -40.21 48.35 -31.09
CA PHE A 348 -41.44 48.49 -30.30
C PHE A 348 -41.48 49.83 -29.55
N ASN A 349 -40.37 50.25 -28.94
CA ASN A 349 -40.29 51.54 -28.27
C ASN A 349 -40.47 52.71 -29.24
N ASN A 350 -39.91 52.63 -30.46
CA ASN A 350 -40.13 53.62 -31.50
C ASN A 350 -41.59 53.67 -31.95
N LEU A 351 -42.22 52.51 -32.17
CA LEU A 351 -43.65 52.41 -32.50
C LEU A 351 -44.52 52.95 -31.35
N LYS A 352 -44.15 52.68 -30.11
CA LYS A 352 -44.82 53.19 -28.91
C LYS A 352 -44.70 54.71 -28.81
N GLN A 353 -43.55 55.30 -29.16
CA GLN A 353 -43.38 56.75 -29.21
C GLN A 353 -44.23 57.35 -30.34
N LEU A 354 -44.18 56.78 -31.54
CA LEU A 354 -45.01 57.22 -32.66
C LEU A 354 -46.52 57.13 -32.33
N ALA A 355 -46.94 56.08 -31.63
CA ALA A 355 -48.32 55.94 -31.16
C ALA A 355 -48.71 57.02 -30.13
N LYS A 356 -47.79 57.45 -29.25
CA LYS A 356 -48.01 58.61 -28.37
C LYS A 356 -48.15 59.90 -29.17
N ASP A 357 -47.27 60.14 -30.14
CA ASP A 357 -47.32 61.34 -30.98
C ASP A 357 -48.64 61.40 -31.78
N TYR A 358 -49.09 60.28 -32.34
CA TYR A 358 -50.41 60.21 -32.99
C TYR A 358 -51.56 60.44 -32.01
N LYS A 359 -51.48 59.90 -30.79
CA LYS A 359 -52.49 60.15 -29.76
C LYS A 359 -52.55 61.64 -29.38
N GLU A 360 -51.42 62.31 -29.21
CA GLU A 360 -51.36 63.76 -28.98
C GLU A 360 -51.92 64.53 -30.16
N LYS A 361 -51.62 64.13 -31.39
CA LYS A 361 -52.19 64.74 -32.60
C LYS A 361 -53.71 64.59 -32.66
N ILE A 362 -54.25 63.42 -32.28
CA ILE A 362 -55.70 63.19 -32.19
C ILE A 362 -56.31 64.12 -31.14
N ILE A 363 -55.74 64.19 -29.93
CA ILE A 363 -56.23 65.08 -28.86
C ILE A 363 -56.23 66.55 -29.33
N ASN A 364 -55.17 67.00 -30.02
CA ASN A 364 -55.09 68.35 -30.56
C ASN A 364 -56.13 68.62 -31.66
N LEU A 365 -56.39 67.64 -32.54
CA LEU A 365 -57.43 67.74 -33.56
C LEU A 365 -58.83 67.75 -32.92
N GLU A 366 -59.08 66.92 -31.92
CA GLU A 366 -60.31 66.92 -31.14
C GLU A 366 -60.52 68.26 -30.43
N ALA A 367 -59.48 68.82 -29.79
CA ALA A 367 -59.52 70.14 -29.17
C ALA A 367 -59.81 71.25 -30.20
N ARG A 368 -59.16 71.21 -31.37
CA ARG A 368 -59.42 72.17 -32.46
C ARG A 368 -60.83 72.02 -33.04
N ASN A 369 -61.31 70.79 -33.18
CA ASN A 369 -62.67 70.52 -33.65
C ASN A 369 -63.71 71.03 -32.64
N ASN A 370 -63.45 70.85 -31.34
CA ASN A 370 -64.27 71.42 -30.28
C ASN A 370 -64.24 72.96 -30.30
N ASP A 371 -63.08 73.60 -30.50
CA ASP A 371 -62.97 75.06 -30.64
C ASP A 371 -63.72 75.58 -31.88
N LEU A 372 -63.58 74.90 -33.03
CA LEU A 372 -64.36 75.22 -34.24
C LEU A 372 -65.86 74.99 -34.02
N SER A 373 -66.24 73.93 -33.32
CA SER A 373 -67.63 73.65 -32.97
C SER A 373 -68.21 74.74 -32.05
N ASN A 374 -67.45 75.19 -31.04
CA ASN A 374 -67.83 76.29 -30.17
C ASN A 374 -67.95 77.62 -30.94
N LYS A 375 -67.00 77.92 -31.84
CA LYS A 375 -67.07 79.10 -32.72
C LYS A 375 -68.29 79.04 -33.64
N LEU A 376 -68.59 77.87 -34.19
CA LEU A 376 -69.76 77.65 -35.03
C LEU A 376 -71.05 77.86 -34.22
N GLN A 377 -71.11 77.37 -32.97
CA GLN A 377 -72.22 77.65 -32.05
C GLN A 377 -72.37 79.14 -31.73
N LEU A 378 -71.26 79.86 -31.50
CA LEU A 378 -71.30 81.32 -31.27
C LEU A 378 -71.83 82.07 -32.49
N VAL A 379 -71.31 81.76 -33.69
CA VAL A 379 -71.79 82.38 -34.93
C VAL A 379 -73.27 82.04 -35.20
N GLN A 380 -73.68 80.80 -34.94
CA GLN A 380 -75.11 80.42 -35.02
C GLN A 380 -75.97 81.23 -34.06
N ARG A 381 -75.51 81.47 -32.83
CA ARG A 381 -76.20 82.31 -31.86
C ARG A 381 -76.27 83.77 -32.30
N ASP A 382 -75.18 84.31 -32.84
CA ASP A 382 -75.12 85.69 -33.33
C ASP A 382 -75.99 85.88 -34.59
N ILE A 383 -76.09 84.87 -35.46
CA ILE A 383 -77.05 84.84 -36.58
C ILE A 383 -78.48 84.88 -36.03
N LEU A 384 -78.82 84.01 -35.07
CA LEU A 384 -80.14 84.00 -34.42
C LEU A 384 -80.47 85.35 -33.75
N GLU A 385 -79.50 85.99 -33.11
CA GLU A 385 -79.67 87.31 -32.50
C GLU A 385 -79.90 88.40 -33.55
N ASN A 386 -79.14 88.37 -34.65
CA ASN A 386 -79.34 89.28 -35.78
C ASN A 386 -80.67 89.02 -36.50
N GLU A 387 -81.08 87.76 -36.68
CA GLU A 387 -82.39 87.39 -37.23
C GLU A 387 -83.51 87.93 -36.36
N LYS A 388 -83.41 87.79 -35.03
CA LYS A 388 -84.36 88.41 -34.08
C LYS A 388 -84.36 89.92 -34.19
N LYS A 389 -83.19 90.54 -34.31
CA LYS A 389 -83.08 92.00 -34.42
C LYS A 389 -83.63 92.53 -35.75
N ILE A 390 -83.44 91.79 -36.84
CA ILE A 390 -84.09 92.06 -38.12
C ILE A 390 -85.60 91.95 -37.95
N GLN A 391 -86.09 90.90 -37.29
CA GLN A 391 -87.52 90.73 -37.00
C GLN A 391 -88.09 91.90 -36.16
N GLU A 392 -87.38 92.35 -35.12
CA GLU A 392 -87.77 93.52 -34.32
C GLU A 392 -87.77 94.82 -35.16
N LEU A 393 -86.78 95.01 -36.03
CA LEU A 393 -86.72 96.16 -36.94
C LEU A 393 -87.81 96.10 -38.02
N GLU A 394 -88.13 94.92 -38.54
CA GLU A 394 -89.25 94.70 -39.46
C GLU A 394 -90.58 95.01 -38.78
N GLU A 395 -90.77 94.60 -37.52
CA GLU A 395 -91.95 94.93 -36.72
C GLU A 395 -92.03 96.44 -36.42
N GLN A 396 -90.91 97.09 -36.08
CA GLN A 396 -90.86 98.55 -35.95
C GLN A 396 -91.15 99.28 -37.26
N ASN A 397 -90.66 98.75 -38.39
CA ASN A 397 -90.91 99.32 -39.70
C ASN A 397 -92.38 99.12 -40.10
N ALA A 398 -92.98 97.97 -39.81
CA ALA A 398 -94.42 97.73 -39.99
C ALA A 398 -95.25 98.71 -39.15
N ASN A 399 -94.92 98.88 -37.86
CA ASN A 399 -95.56 99.87 -37.00
C ASN A 399 -95.38 101.30 -37.51
N SER A 400 -94.21 101.62 -38.09
CA SER A 400 -93.94 102.93 -38.70
C SER A 400 -94.75 103.14 -39.98
N ILE A 401 -94.93 102.09 -40.80
CA ILE A 401 -95.80 102.10 -41.97
C ILE A 401 -97.26 102.31 -41.56
N ASP A 402 -97.73 101.64 -40.51
CA ASP A 402 -99.08 101.79 -39.97
C ASP A 402 -99.30 103.22 -39.43
N LEU A 403 -98.32 103.78 -38.72
CA LEU A 403 -98.36 105.17 -38.26
C LEU A 403 -98.40 106.17 -39.42
N ILE A 404 -97.66 105.90 -40.50
CA ILE A 404 -97.69 106.71 -41.72
C ILE A 404 -99.07 106.62 -42.40
N GLN A 405 -99.70 105.44 -42.45
CA GLN A 405 -101.07 105.30 -42.96
C GLN A 405 -102.09 106.08 -42.12
N GLU A 406 -101.96 106.06 -40.79
CA GLU A 406 -102.84 106.79 -39.87
C GLU A 406 -102.69 108.33 -40.01
N LEU A 407 -101.47 108.80 -40.31
CA LEU A 407 -101.20 110.21 -40.63
C LEU A 407 -101.66 110.61 -42.03
N GLN A 408 -101.68 109.67 -42.99
CA GLN A 408 -102.20 109.90 -44.34
C GLN A 408 -103.75 109.96 -44.39
N GLU A 409 -104.48 109.20 -43.56
CA GLU A 409 -105.94 109.31 -43.47
C GLU A 409 -106.43 110.63 -42.85
N LYS A 410 -105.62 111.26 -41.98
CA LYS A 410 -105.95 112.58 -41.40
C LYS A 410 -105.72 113.75 -42.36
N LEU A 411 -105.06 113.54 -43.50
CA LEU A 411 -104.85 114.56 -44.54
C LEU A 411 -105.92 114.54 -45.66
N SER A 412 -107.05 113.86 -45.42
CA SER A 412 -108.14 113.63 -46.37
C SER A 412 -109.21 114.76 -46.43
N ASN A 413 -109.09 115.87 -45.71
CA ASN A 413 -110.04 117.00 -45.85
C ASN A 413 -109.42 118.36 -45.48
N VAL A 414 -109.63 119.35 -46.37
CA VAL A 414 -109.41 120.81 -46.26
C VAL A 414 -108.13 121.36 -46.92
N ASP A 415 -108.36 121.93 -48.11
CA ASP A 415 -107.53 122.97 -48.76
C ASP A 415 -107.56 124.28 -47.97
N LEU A 416 -106.40 124.92 -47.78
CA LEU A 416 -106.08 126.32 -48.10
C LEU A 416 -104.68 126.71 -47.58
N ASN A 417 -103.93 127.40 -48.45
CA ASN A 417 -102.71 128.21 -48.24
C ASN A 417 -102.38 128.70 -46.80
N THR A 418 -101.16 128.48 -46.32
CA THR A 418 -100.02 129.45 -46.22
C THR A 418 -98.92 128.98 -45.24
N ASP A 419 -97.67 129.08 -45.71
CA ASP A 419 -96.39 129.48 -45.09
C ASP A 419 -95.76 128.85 -43.81
N ASP A 420 -94.42 128.83 -43.93
CA ASP A 420 -93.32 128.80 -42.94
C ASP A 420 -92.74 127.48 -42.39
N ILE A 421 -91.45 127.27 -42.72
CA ILE A 421 -90.53 126.29 -42.11
C ILE A 421 -89.30 127.06 -41.62
N ASN A 422 -88.96 126.90 -40.34
CA ASN A 422 -87.70 127.37 -39.76
C ASN A 422 -87.22 126.37 -38.68
N LEU A 423 -85.97 125.90 -38.87
CA LEU A 423 -84.85 125.80 -37.89
C LEU A 423 -85.09 125.19 -36.48
N ALA A 424 -84.18 124.47 -35.79
CA ALA A 424 -82.75 124.26 -35.93
C ALA A 424 -82.22 123.31 -34.82
N SER A 425 -81.14 122.58 -35.09
CA SER A 425 -79.86 122.61 -34.31
C SER A 425 -79.77 121.89 -32.94
N GLN A 426 -78.63 121.41 -32.41
CA GLN A 426 -77.20 121.43 -32.80
C GLN A 426 -76.31 120.72 -31.73
N ILE A 427 -75.02 120.53 -32.08
CA ILE A 427 -73.79 120.58 -31.22
C ILE A 427 -73.41 119.33 -30.40
N SER A 428 -72.12 118.96 -30.21
CA SER A 428 -70.83 119.14 -30.90
C SER A 428 -69.75 118.40 -30.09
N ASP A 429 -68.71 117.92 -30.77
CA ASP A 429 -67.28 117.75 -30.37
C ASP A 429 -66.85 116.94 -29.11
N SER A 430 -66.28 115.75 -29.34
CA SER A 430 -65.22 115.14 -28.49
C SER A 430 -64.52 113.96 -29.19
N LYS A 431 -63.65 114.23 -30.19
CA LYS A 431 -62.85 113.19 -30.89
C LYS A 431 -61.32 113.37 -30.81
N GLU A 432 -60.84 114.27 -29.95
CA GLU A 432 -59.40 114.60 -29.88
C GLU A 432 -58.65 113.96 -28.69
N ILE A 433 -59.37 113.30 -27.76
CA ILE A 433 -58.78 112.72 -26.53
C ILE A 433 -58.41 111.24 -26.72
N GLU A 434 -59.09 110.51 -27.61
CA GLU A 434 -58.96 109.05 -27.75
C GLU A 434 -57.66 108.63 -28.47
N LEU A 435 -57.08 109.49 -29.32
CA LEU A 435 -55.86 109.19 -30.06
C LEU A 435 -54.57 109.30 -29.23
N LYS A 436 -54.56 110.02 -28.10
CA LYS A 436 -53.37 110.15 -27.25
C LYS A 436 -53.21 109.00 -26.24
N MET A 437 -54.29 108.33 -25.84
CA MET A 437 -54.22 107.17 -24.95
C MET A 437 -53.67 105.91 -25.65
N LYS A 438 -53.90 105.77 -26.96
CA LYS A 438 -53.44 104.59 -27.72
C LYS A 438 -51.93 104.56 -27.98
N ILE A 439 -51.26 105.71 -27.92
CA ILE A 439 -49.80 105.80 -28.11
C ILE A 439 -49.04 105.40 -26.83
N ALA A 440 -49.57 105.73 -25.65
CA ALA A 440 -48.95 105.36 -24.36
C ALA A 440 -49.02 103.84 -24.07
N GLU A 441 -50.10 103.17 -24.49
CA GLU A 441 -50.25 101.70 -24.35
C GLU A 441 -49.21 100.90 -25.16
N LEU A 442 -48.72 101.45 -26.28
CA LEU A 442 -47.78 100.76 -27.16
C LEU A 442 -46.30 100.93 -26.72
N GLU A 443 -45.98 101.98 -25.96
CA GLU A 443 -44.64 102.19 -25.40
C GLU A 443 -44.37 101.33 -24.15
N GLU A 444 -45.42 100.95 -23.40
CA GLU A 444 -45.32 100.08 -22.22
C GLU A 444 -45.10 98.60 -22.60
N GLN A 445 -45.66 98.15 -23.73
CA GLN A 445 -45.46 96.79 -24.25
C GLN A 445 -44.03 96.52 -24.79
N ILE A 446 -43.28 97.57 -25.16
CA ILE A 446 -41.90 97.44 -25.66
C ILE A 446 -40.88 97.30 -24.51
N LYS A 447 -41.20 97.76 -23.29
CA LYS A 447 -40.34 97.62 -22.10
C LYS A 447 -40.37 96.22 -21.46
N LEU A 448 -41.48 95.50 -21.60
CA LEU A 448 -41.67 94.15 -21.06
C LEU A 448 -41.01 93.04 -21.90
N SER A 449 -40.53 93.34 -23.11
CA SER A 449 -40.00 92.36 -24.07
C SER A 449 -38.47 92.14 -24.01
N ASN A 450 -37.71 92.85 -23.16
CA ASN A 450 -36.24 92.77 -23.13
C ASN A 450 -35.69 92.15 -21.83
N ASN A 451 -35.97 90.87 -21.58
CA ASN A 451 -35.26 90.06 -20.58
C ASN A 451 -33.95 89.51 -21.16
N VAL A 452 -32.93 90.37 -21.25
CA VAL A 452 -31.56 90.02 -21.70
C VAL A 452 -30.75 89.26 -20.62
N SER A 453 -31.24 89.22 -19.37
CA SER A 453 -30.51 88.58 -18.25
C SER A 453 -30.65 87.05 -18.20
N GLU A 454 -31.83 86.49 -18.50
CA GLU A 454 -32.05 85.03 -18.42
C GLU A 454 -31.39 84.26 -19.58
N THR A 455 -31.23 84.89 -20.74
CA THR A 455 -30.58 84.28 -21.90
C THR A 455 -29.07 84.19 -21.73
N GLN A 456 -28.44 85.17 -21.06
CA GLN A 456 -27.01 85.14 -20.75
C GLN A 456 -26.65 84.06 -19.72
N GLU A 457 -27.49 83.84 -18.71
CA GLU A 457 -27.26 82.82 -17.68
C GLU A 457 -27.43 81.39 -18.23
N ARG A 458 -28.40 81.17 -19.14
CA ARG A 458 -28.56 79.89 -19.86
C ARG A 458 -27.37 79.58 -20.77
N ILE A 459 -26.81 80.58 -21.46
CA ILE A 459 -25.63 80.37 -22.32
C ILE A 459 -24.41 79.99 -21.47
N LYS A 460 -24.21 80.61 -20.30
CA LYS A 460 -23.11 80.26 -19.40
C LYS A 460 -23.23 78.82 -18.88
N ASN A 461 -24.42 78.42 -18.43
CA ASN A 461 -24.66 77.05 -17.97
C ASN A 461 -24.45 76.00 -19.08
N ILE A 462 -24.87 76.28 -20.32
CA ILE A 462 -24.63 75.39 -21.46
C ILE A 462 -23.13 75.29 -21.78
N THR A 463 -22.39 76.39 -21.64
CA THR A 463 -20.93 76.41 -21.89
C THR A 463 -20.20 75.57 -20.84
N ASP A 464 -20.55 75.70 -19.56
CA ASP A 464 -19.94 74.92 -18.46
C ASP A 464 -20.27 73.42 -18.56
N LEU A 465 -21.50 73.07 -19.00
CA LEU A 465 -21.88 71.68 -19.27
C LEU A 465 -21.12 71.09 -20.46
N LYS A 466 -20.92 71.88 -21.52
CA LYS A 466 -20.14 71.45 -22.69
C LYS A 466 -18.69 71.14 -22.31
N GLU A 467 -18.07 72.00 -21.50
CA GLU A 467 -16.68 71.81 -21.04
C GLU A 467 -16.53 70.56 -20.15
N LYS A 468 -17.54 70.24 -19.32
CA LYS A 468 -17.57 68.96 -18.58
C LYS A 468 -17.65 67.75 -19.49
N PHE A 469 -18.53 67.76 -20.49
CA PHE A 469 -18.67 66.62 -21.41
C PHE A 469 -17.41 66.41 -22.26
N GLU A 470 -16.75 67.48 -22.70
CA GLU A 470 -15.47 67.38 -23.43
C GLU A 470 -14.38 66.75 -22.55
N ASN A 471 -14.29 67.14 -21.28
CA ASN A 471 -13.32 66.55 -20.34
C ASN A 471 -13.60 65.06 -20.06
N ASP A 472 -14.87 64.69 -19.84
CA ASP A 472 -15.25 63.29 -19.61
C ASP A 472 -15.00 62.42 -20.84
N TYR A 473 -15.30 62.93 -22.04
CA TYR A 473 -15.01 62.24 -23.30
C TYR A 473 -13.51 62.00 -23.48
N MET A 474 -12.67 63.01 -23.22
CA MET A 474 -11.22 62.88 -23.32
C MET A 474 -10.65 61.87 -22.33
N LYS A 475 -11.22 61.78 -21.13
CA LYS A 475 -10.80 60.81 -20.11
C LYS A 475 -11.11 59.37 -20.54
N VAL A 476 -12.33 59.12 -21.04
CA VAL A 476 -12.74 57.81 -21.56
C VAL A 476 -11.94 57.42 -22.80
N TYR A 477 -11.60 58.39 -23.67
CA TYR A 477 -10.75 58.13 -24.82
C TYR A 477 -9.32 57.72 -24.42
N GLN A 478 -8.74 58.38 -23.41
CA GLN A 478 -7.42 58.01 -22.88
C GLN A 478 -7.41 56.64 -22.20
N GLU A 479 -8.47 56.28 -21.45
CA GLU A 479 -8.62 54.94 -20.87
C GLU A 479 -8.74 53.86 -21.95
N ASN A 480 -9.51 54.10 -23.01
CA ASN A 480 -9.61 53.17 -24.13
C ASN A 480 -8.28 52.98 -24.87
N LEU A 481 -7.48 54.05 -25.02
CA LEU A 481 -6.14 53.93 -25.60
C LEU A 481 -5.20 53.08 -24.73
N LYS A 482 -5.27 53.21 -23.40
CA LYS A 482 -4.50 52.36 -22.48
C LYS A 482 -4.93 50.89 -22.56
N LEU A 483 -6.23 50.62 -22.50
CA LEU A 483 -6.80 49.27 -22.64
C LEU A 483 -6.41 48.62 -23.97
N LYS A 484 -6.41 49.39 -25.08
CA LYS A 484 -5.98 48.89 -26.39
C LYS A 484 -4.46 48.61 -26.43
N GLY A 485 -3.66 49.37 -25.70
CA GLY A 485 -2.23 49.10 -25.50
C GLY A 485 -1.96 47.81 -24.72
N GLU A 486 -2.70 47.60 -23.63
CA GLU A 486 -2.61 46.38 -22.80
C GLU A 486 -3.06 45.13 -23.56
N LEU A 487 -4.13 45.23 -24.36
CA LEU A 487 -4.59 44.14 -25.22
C LEU A 487 -3.53 43.74 -26.26
N ASN A 488 -2.85 44.73 -26.85
CA ASN A 488 -1.77 44.50 -27.82
C ASN A 488 -0.48 43.94 -27.19
N GLN A 489 -0.23 44.18 -25.91
CA GLN A 489 0.87 43.52 -25.19
C GLN A 489 0.54 42.07 -24.85
N ASN A 490 -0.69 41.76 -24.44
CA ASN A 490 -1.12 40.38 -24.19
C ASN A 490 -1.14 39.52 -25.46
N ILE A 491 -1.54 40.07 -26.61
CA ILE A 491 -1.54 39.32 -27.89
C ILE A 491 -0.11 39.02 -28.39
N ASN A 492 0.89 39.83 -28.02
CA ASN A 492 2.29 39.62 -28.40
C ASN A 492 3.09 38.81 -27.35
N GLY A 493 2.55 38.57 -26.15
CA GLY A 493 3.15 37.72 -25.12
C GLY A 493 2.97 36.22 -25.36
N ASP A 494 1.90 35.80 -26.04
CA ASP A 494 1.57 34.39 -26.31
C ASP A 494 2.24 33.82 -27.59
N ARG A 495 3.32 34.45 -28.08
CA ARG A 495 4.06 34.01 -29.29
C ARG A 495 5.57 33.78 -29.11
N ASN A 496 6.06 33.59 -27.89
CA ASN A 496 7.42 33.11 -27.64
C ASN A 496 7.44 31.80 -26.86
#